data_AF-A0A961A865-F1
#
_entry.id   AF-A0A961A865-F1
#
_cell.length_a   1.000
_cell.length_b   1.000
_cell.length_c   1.000
_cell.angle_alpha   90.00
_cell.angle_beta   90.00
_cell.angle_gamma   90.00
#
_symmetry.space_group_name_H-M   'P 1'
#
loop_
_entity.id
_entity.type
_entity.pdbx_description
1 polymer ?
#
loop_
_entity_poly.entity_id
_entity_poly.type
_entity_poly.pdbx_seq_one_letter_code
_entity_poly.pdbx_strand_id
1 'polypeptide(L)'
;GDALAAEPDIGMDELKELLQGVLDPETHLVPEIGARLSGQEYDVLFLSGVGEVYPYIRSHNVLNNLQSTAKEKPTVMFFPGKYTHSLATGASLDLFGILHDDKYYRAFDITHYEI
;
A
#
# COMPACT_ATOMS: atom_id res chain seq x y z
N GLY A 1 -3.24 16.48 16.00
CA GLY A 1 -2.02 15.74 16.34
C GLY A 1 -0.83 16.65 16.14
N ASP A 2 0.29 16.37 16.80
CA ASP A 2 1.47 17.22 16.83
C ASP A 2 1.99 17.61 15.43
N ALA A 3 1.76 16.75 14.43
CA ALA A 3 1.98 17.01 13.02
C ALA A 3 1.32 18.29 12.48
N LEU A 4 0.02 18.48 12.75
CA LEU A 4 -0.76 19.61 12.24
C LEU A 4 -0.47 20.90 13.01
N ALA A 5 -0.02 20.77 14.26
CA ALA A 5 0.38 21.93 15.05
C ALA A 5 1.72 22.51 14.57
N ALA A 6 2.59 21.66 13.99
CA ALA A 6 3.88 22.07 13.45
C ALA A 6 3.81 22.60 11.99
N GLU A 7 2.70 22.35 11.27
CA GLU A 7 2.50 22.77 9.87
C GLU A 7 2.88 24.24 9.57
N PRO A 8 2.54 25.24 10.40
CA PRO A 8 2.89 26.64 10.11
C PRO A 8 4.39 26.93 10.13
N ASP A 9 5.18 26.10 10.84
CA ASP A 9 6.57 26.37 11.18
C ASP A 9 7.58 25.49 10.42
N ILE A 10 7.10 24.48 9.68
CA ILE A 10 7.94 23.52 8.95
C ILE A 10 7.71 23.57 7.44
N GLY A 11 8.71 23.11 6.68
CA GLY A 11 8.59 23.01 5.22
C GLY A 11 7.64 21.89 4.78
N MET A 12 7.08 22.00 3.58
CA MET A 12 6.17 20.98 3.01
C MET A 12 6.79 19.56 2.95
N ASP A 13 8.08 19.47 2.64
CA ASP A 13 8.80 18.19 2.61
C ASP A 13 8.94 17.58 4.01
N GLU A 14 9.23 18.40 5.02
CA GLU A 14 9.36 17.99 6.42
C GLU A 14 8.00 17.58 7.00
N LEU A 15 6.93 18.33 6.68
CA LEU A 15 5.56 17.96 7.02
C LEU A 15 5.17 16.62 6.40
N LYS A 16 5.54 16.39 5.13
CA LYS A 16 5.29 15.14 4.44
C LYS A 16 6.01 13.97 5.10
N GLU A 17 7.29 14.11 5.47
CA GLU A 17 8.04 13.08 6.19
C GLU A 17 7.41 12.77 7.55
N LEU A 18 6.99 13.82 8.27
CA LEU A 18 6.34 13.67 9.57
C LEU A 18 5.00 12.94 9.43
N LEU A 19 4.17 13.31 8.44
CA LEU A 19 2.92 12.60 8.14
C LEU A 19 3.17 11.15 7.72
N GLN A 20 4.21 10.88 6.93
CA GLN A 20 4.60 9.52 6.55
C GLN A 20 5.02 8.68 7.77
N GLY A 21 5.67 9.28 8.76
CA GLY A 21 6.02 8.62 10.01
C GLY A 21 4.81 8.31 10.90
N VAL A 22 3.87 9.26 11.03
CA VAL A 22 2.64 9.10 11.81
C VAL A 22 1.67 8.10 11.17
N LEU A 23 1.66 8.02 9.83
CA LEU A 23 0.78 7.14 9.07
C LEU A 23 1.46 5.85 8.65
N ASP A 24 2.52 5.44 9.37
CA ASP A 24 3.25 4.23 9.05
C ASP A 24 2.31 3.00 8.98
N PRO A 25 2.25 2.32 7.81
CA PRO A 25 1.29 1.24 7.63
C PRO A 25 1.52 0.04 8.55
N GLU A 26 2.77 -0.23 8.94
CA GLU A 26 3.11 -1.38 9.77
C GLU A 26 2.58 -1.21 11.21
N THR A 27 2.72 -0.01 11.77
CA THR A 27 2.33 0.30 13.14
C THR A 27 0.84 0.62 13.32
N HIS A 28 0.18 1.16 12.30
CA HIS A 28 -1.19 1.66 12.44
C HIS A 28 -2.20 0.98 11.51
N LEU A 29 -1.92 0.93 10.20
CA LEU A 29 -2.90 0.47 9.22
C LEU A 29 -3.11 -1.05 9.26
N VAL A 30 -2.02 -1.82 9.32
CA VAL A 30 -2.04 -3.28 9.27
C VAL A 30 -2.69 -3.89 10.52
N PRO A 31 -2.38 -3.43 11.75
CA PRO A 31 -3.07 -3.91 12.94
C PRO A 31 -4.58 -3.65 12.89
N GLU A 32 -4.99 -2.47 12.42
CA GLU A 32 -6.41 -2.11 12.27
C GLU A 32 -7.12 -3.00 11.24
N ILE A 33 -6.47 -3.28 10.10
CA ILE A 33 -6.98 -4.25 9.13
C ILE A 33 -7.13 -5.62 9.79
N GLY A 34 -6.10 -6.10 10.50
CA GLY A 34 -6.15 -7.39 11.20
C GLY A 34 -7.27 -7.49 12.24
N ALA A 35 -7.47 -6.44 13.02
CA ALA A 35 -8.55 -6.36 13.99
C ALA A 35 -9.92 -6.49 13.30
N ARG A 36 -10.14 -5.79 12.18
CA ARG A 36 -11.39 -5.87 11.41
C ARG A 36 -11.62 -7.24 10.79
N LEU A 37 -10.57 -7.87 10.29
CA LEU A 37 -10.64 -9.21 9.69
C LEU A 37 -10.93 -10.30 10.72
N SER A 38 -10.36 -10.20 11.94
CA SER A 38 -10.56 -11.22 12.98
C SER A 38 -12.01 -11.37 13.45
N GLY A 39 -12.83 -10.32 13.27
CA GLY A 39 -14.25 -10.34 13.63
C GLY A 39 -15.20 -10.73 12.49
N GLN A 40 -14.69 -11.10 11.32
CA GLN A 40 -15.51 -11.32 10.12
C GLN A 40 -15.10 -12.60 9.38
N GLU A 41 -16.10 -13.35 8.91
CA GLU A 41 -15.86 -14.39 7.91
C GLU A 41 -15.80 -13.76 6.51
N TYR A 42 -14.76 -14.10 5.75
CA TYR A 42 -14.57 -13.61 4.39
C TYR A 42 -13.80 -14.63 3.54
N ASP A 43 -14.03 -14.57 2.23
CA ASP A 43 -13.32 -15.41 1.26
C ASP A 43 -12.29 -14.64 0.43
N VAL A 44 -12.46 -13.32 0.28
CA VAL A 44 -11.55 -12.45 -0.46
C VAL A 44 -11.43 -11.11 0.27
N LEU A 45 -10.21 -10.60 0.41
CA LEU A 45 -9.94 -9.25 0.89
C LEU A 45 -9.83 -8.28 -0.28
N PHE A 46 -10.67 -7.25 -0.32
CA PHE A 46 -10.55 -6.16 -1.29
C PHE A 46 -9.91 -4.92 -0.66
N LEU A 47 -8.90 -4.37 -1.32
CA LEU A 47 -8.22 -3.14 -0.91
C LEU A 47 -8.34 -2.10 -2.01
N SER A 48 -8.97 -0.96 -1.70
CA SER A 48 -9.19 0.14 -2.63
C SER A 48 -8.72 1.47 -2.02
N GLY A 49 -8.78 2.57 -2.78
CA GLY A 49 -8.42 3.90 -2.28
C GLY A 49 -6.91 4.17 -2.19
N VAL A 50 -6.05 3.30 -2.75
CA VAL A 50 -4.59 3.44 -2.67
C VAL A 50 -4.09 4.80 -3.19
N GLY A 51 -4.69 5.32 -4.27
CA GLY A 51 -4.32 6.62 -4.82
C GLY A 51 -4.77 7.81 -3.97
N GLU A 52 -5.79 7.65 -3.13
CA GLU A 52 -6.35 8.74 -2.31
C GLU A 52 -5.46 9.10 -1.12
N VAL A 53 -4.61 8.16 -0.71
CA VAL A 53 -3.70 8.31 0.44
C VAL A 53 -2.25 8.59 0.01
N TYR A 54 -1.97 8.67 -1.28
CA TYR A 54 -0.67 9.07 -1.81
C TYR A 54 -0.43 10.58 -1.60
N PRO A 55 0.80 11.04 -1.28
CA PRO A 55 2.04 10.30 -1.07
C PRO A 55 2.29 9.87 0.38
N TYR A 56 1.30 9.98 1.26
CA TYR A 56 1.47 9.81 2.70
C TYR A 56 1.59 8.34 3.10
N ILE A 57 0.87 7.44 2.43
CA ILE A 57 0.97 5.99 2.63
C ILE A 57 1.61 5.36 1.39
N ARG A 58 2.71 4.62 1.59
CA ARG A 58 3.34 3.84 0.52
C ARG A 58 2.63 2.50 0.38
N SER A 59 1.95 2.30 -0.75
CA SER A 59 1.13 1.12 -1.07
C SER A 59 1.85 -0.21 -0.85
N HIS A 60 3.16 -0.21 -1.06
CA HIS A 60 3.99 -1.40 -0.89
C HIS A 60 4.24 -1.83 0.54
N ASN A 61 4.29 -0.87 1.48
CA ASN A 61 4.38 -1.20 2.89
C ASN A 61 3.09 -1.90 3.33
N VAL A 62 1.95 -1.49 2.76
CA VAL A 62 0.66 -2.14 3.00
C VAL A 62 0.68 -3.59 2.50
N LEU A 63 1.09 -3.84 1.25
CA LEU A 63 1.13 -5.20 0.67
C LEU A 63 2.09 -6.14 1.42
N ASN A 64 3.31 -5.68 1.73
CA ASN A 64 4.31 -6.50 2.42
C ASN A 64 3.83 -6.92 3.81
N ASN A 65 3.21 -6.01 4.55
CA ASN A 65 2.77 -6.28 5.90
C ASN A 65 1.46 -7.07 5.95
N LEU A 66 0.56 -6.90 4.97
CA LEU A 66 -0.67 -7.68 4.87
C LEU A 66 -0.43 -9.17 4.67
N GLN A 67 0.68 -9.58 4.07
CA GLN A 67 1.05 -11.00 4.00
C GLN A 67 1.19 -11.62 5.39
N SER A 68 1.48 -10.84 6.44
CA SER A 68 1.56 -11.35 7.81
C SER A 68 0.18 -11.50 8.47
N THR A 69 -0.81 -10.71 8.04
CA THR A 69 -2.13 -10.56 8.68
C THR A 69 -3.25 -11.29 7.95
N ALA A 70 -3.25 -11.28 6.63
CA ALA A 70 -4.27 -11.88 5.75
C ALA A 70 -3.70 -13.11 5.01
N LYS A 71 -3.11 -14.05 5.76
CA LYS A 71 -2.38 -15.21 5.20
C LYS A 71 -3.25 -16.21 4.44
N GLU A 72 -4.49 -16.40 4.88
CA GLU A 72 -5.28 -17.57 4.48
C GLU A 72 -6.22 -17.30 3.29
N LYS A 73 -6.52 -16.03 3.02
CA LYS A 73 -7.52 -15.63 2.04
C LYS A 73 -6.89 -14.76 0.95
N PRO A 74 -7.24 -14.95 -0.34
CA PRO A 74 -6.72 -14.14 -1.43
C PRO A 74 -7.02 -12.64 -1.23
N THR A 75 -6.07 -11.80 -1.60
CA THR A 75 -6.18 -10.34 -1.54
C THR A 75 -6.19 -9.76 -2.95
N VAL A 76 -7.15 -8.89 -3.23
CA VAL A 76 -7.27 -8.13 -4.48
C VAL A 76 -7.10 -6.66 -4.16
N MET A 77 -6.10 -6.02 -4.77
CA MET A 77 -5.83 -4.59 -4.61
C MET A 77 -6.18 -3.82 -5.89
N PHE A 78 -7.01 -2.79 -5.74
CA PHE A 78 -7.30 -1.82 -6.79
C PHE A 78 -6.20 -0.77 -6.77
N PHE A 79 -5.28 -0.87 -7.72
CA PHE A 79 -4.12 0.00 -7.81
C PHE A 79 -4.27 0.96 -9.00
N PRO A 80 -4.30 2.30 -8.78
CA PRO A 80 -4.49 3.27 -9.85
C PRO A 80 -3.16 3.52 -10.60
N GLY A 81 -2.71 2.52 -11.32
CA GLY A 81 -1.40 2.50 -11.96
C GLY A 81 -1.18 1.24 -12.76
N LYS A 82 0.08 0.90 -13.00
CA LYS A 82 0.46 -0.30 -13.74
C LYS A 82 1.25 -1.25 -12.86
N TYR A 83 0.93 -2.53 -12.98
CA TYR A 83 1.81 -3.60 -12.53
C TYR A 83 2.69 -4.01 -13.70
N THR A 84 4.00 -3.92 -13.54
CA THR A 84 4.96 -4.31 -14.58
C THR A 84 5.85 -5.41 -14.06
N HIS A 85 5.95 -6.53 -14.79
CA HIS A 85 6.81 -7.65 -14.46
C HIS A 85 7.88 -7.83 -15.54
N SER A 86 9.16 -7.74 -15.15
CA SER A 86 10.31 -7.94 -16.03
C SER A 86 11.26 -8.97 -15.43
N LEU A 87 11.87 -9.81 -16.27
CA LEU A 87 12.86 -10.80 -15.84
C LEU A 87 14.13 -10.16 -15.25
N ALA A 88 14.44 -8.91 -15.65
CA ALA A 88 15.66 -8.23 -15.22
C ALA A 88 15.48 -7.41 -13.93
N THR A 89 14.31 -6.80 -13.74
CA THR A 89 14.03 -5.87 -12.62
C THR A 89 12.99 -6.41 -11.65
N GLY A 90 12.36 -7.55 -11.96
CA GLY A 90 11.28 -8.11 -11.18
C GLY A 90 9.95 -7.40 -11.41
N ALA A 91 9.07 -7.46 -10.42
CA ALA A 91 7.74 -6.87 -10.51
C ALA A 91 7.63 -5.56 -9.74
N SER A 92 7.21 -4.48 -10.41
CA SER A 92 7.00 -3.15 -9.83
C SER A 92 5.54 -2.69 -9.92
N LEU A 93 5.19 -1.72 -9.08
CA LEU A 93 3.88 -1.06 -9.04
C LEU A 93 4.07 0.43 -9.31
N ASP A 94 3.71 0.85 -10.51
CA ASP A 94 3.90 2.22 -10.98
C ASP A 94 2.63 3.04 -10.79
N LEU A 95 2.57 3.79 -9.68
CA LEU A 95 1.41 4.60 -9.36
C LEU A 95 1.24 5.73 -10.39
N PHE A 96 0.02 5.88 -10.92
CA PHE A 96 -0.33 6.83 -11.97
C PHE A 96 0.50 6.73 -13.27
N GLY A 97 1.33 5.69 -13.43
CA GLY A 97 2.20 5.47 -14.60
C GLY A 97 3.35 6.48 -14.76
N ILE A 98 3.64 7.27 -13.72
CA ILE A 98 4.70 8.30 -13.74
C ILE A 98 5.70 8.14 -12.58
N LEU A 99 5.42 7.24 -11.63
CA LEU A 99 6.24 6.97 -10.47
C LEU A 99 6.79 5.54 -10.59
N HIS A 100 8.02 5.40 -11.07
CA HIS A 100 8.68 4.10 -11.12
C HIS A 100 9.25 3.77 -9.73
N ASP A 101 8.77 2.70 -9.11
CA ASP A 101 9.25 2.19 -7.81
C ASP A 101 10.04 0.89 -8.04
N ASP A 102 11.28 0.81 -7.53
CA ASP A 102 12.22 -0.29 -7.79
C ASP A 102 11.98 -1.54 -6.92
N LYS A 103 10.77 -1.72 -6.41
CA LYS A 103 10.47 -2.75 -5.40
C LYS A 103 9.80 -3.96 -6.02
N TYR A 104 10.26 -5.14 -5.63
CA TYR A 104 9.78 -6.45 -6.07
C TYR A 104 8.50 -6.88 -5.32
N TYR A 105 7.42 -7.16 -6.06
CA TYR A 105 6.18 -7.72 -5.51
C TYR A 105 5.84 -9.08 -6.10
N ARG A 106 5.39 -10.01 -5.24
CA ARG A 106 4.75 -11.26 -5.69
C ARG A 106 3.25 -11.01 -5.86
N ALA A 107 2.86 -10.54 -7.03
CA ALA A 107 1.48 -10.43 -7.46
C ALA A 107 1.33 -10.97 -8.89
N PHE A 108 0.10 -11.12 -9.34
CA PHE A 108 -0.20 -11.32 -10.75
C PHE A 108 -1.33 -10.37 -11.13
N ASP A 109 -1.25 -9.83 -12.34
CA ASP A 109 -2.36 -9.07 -12.89
C ASP A 109 -3.50 -10.03 -13.18
N ILE A 110 -4.66 -9.82 -12.56
CA ILE A 110 -5.84 -10.67 -12.73
C ILE A 110 -6.37 -10.64 -14.17
N THR A 111 -6.01 -9.62 -14.96
CA THR A 111 -6.36 -9.53 -16.38
C THR A 111 -5.41 -10.34 -17.27
N HIS A 112 -4.23 -10.72 -16.75
CA HIS A 112 -3.24 -11.51 -17.46
C HIS A 112 -3.47 -13.00 -17.19
N TYR A 113 -4.41 -13.59 -17.94
CA TYR A 113 -4.72 -15.02 -17.91
C TYR A 113 -4.10 -15.71 -19.13
N GLU A 114 -3.08 -16.55 -18.92
CA GLU A 114 -2.59 -17.47 -19.95
C GLU A 114 -3.37 -18.79 -19.86
N ILE A 115 -3.93 -19.23 -21.00
CA ILE A 115 -4.69 -20.49 -21.16
C ILE A 115 -3.74 -21.61 -21.55
#